data_AF-A0A924ENC3-F1
#
_entry.id   AF-A0A924ENC3-F1
#
_cell.length_a   1.000
_cell.length_b   1.000
_cell.length_c   1.000
_cell.angle_alpha   90.00
_cell.angle_beta   90.00
_cell.angle_gamma   90.00
#
_symmetry.space_group_name_H-M   'P 1'
#
loop_
_entity.id
_entity.type
_entity.pdbx_description
1 polymer ?
#
loop_
_entity_poly.entity_id
_entity_poly.type
_entity_poly.pdbx_seq_one_letter_code
_entity_poly.pdbx_strand_id
1 'polypeptide(L)'
;MKFSFKKLLFFLIMIGFTAIIVNLFTGFIHLDFVDFFSTNSSNFDIAQLRVNRIIIMLLAGIAIPTSGFLLQEYFQNPLAGPSVLGITSVASLSVAFYIFFSQNWILPDFLQNSFLSITAIGGSFILMLFLLLFSDKFQDKSFI
;
A
#
# COMPACT_ATOMS: atom_id res chain seq x y z
N MET A 1 2.69 -30.57 16.60
CA MET A 1 3.14 -29.48 17.51
C MET A 1 2.13 -28.33 17.42
N LYS A 2 1.07 -28.32 18.22
CA LYS A 2 0.02 -27.28 18.18
C LYS A 2 0.58 -26.00 18.84
N PHE A 3 1.24 -25.14 18.07
CA PHE A 3 1.51 -23.79 18.55
C PHE A 3 0.16 -23.12 18.83
N SER A 4 -0.03 -22.67 20.07
CA SER A 4 -1.20 -21.85 20.40
C SER A 4 -1.15 -20.59 19.54
N PHE A 5 -2.27 -20.25 18.89
CA PHE A 5 -2.40 -19.06 18.04
C PHE A 5 -1.83 -17.80 18.70
N LYS A 6 -2.05 -17.64 20.01
CA LYS A 6 -1.52 -16.52 20.81
C LYS A 6 0.01 -16.46 20.81
N LYS A 7 0.69 -17.61 20.88
CA LYS A 7 2.17 -17.69 20.85
C LYS A 7 2.72 -17.33 19.47
N LEU A 8 2.05 -17.76 18.41
CA LEU A 8 2.45 -17.45 17.03
C LEU A 8 2.25 -15.96 16.71
N LEU A 9 1.12 -15.39 17.14
CA LEU A 9 0.87 -13.95 17.00
C LEU A 9 1.93 -13.12 17.73
N PHE A 10 2.24 -13.48 18.99
CA PHE A 10 3.28 -12.81 19.76
C PHE A 10 4.65 -12.86 19.06
N PHE A 11 5.01 -14.02 18.51
CA PHE A 11 6.26 -14.20 17.76
C PHE A 11 6.32 -13.32 16.51
N LEU A 12 5.24 -13.24 15.72
CA LEU A 12 5.16 -12.37 14.54
C LEU A 12 5.27 -10.88 14.89
N ILE A 13 4.61 -10.44 15.96
CA ILE A 13 4.71 -9.05 16.43
C ILE A 13 6.15 -8.73 16.84
N MET A 14 6.82 -9.65 17.54
CA MET A 14 8.22 -9.47 17.93
C MET A 14 9.14 -9.36 16.71
N ILE A 15 8.94 -10.22 15.70
CA ILE A 15 9.69 -10.12 14.43
C ILE A 15 9.43 -8.76 13.76
N GLY A 16 8.17 -8.34 13.66
CA GLY A 16 7.82 -7.04 13.07
C GLY A 16 8.50 -5.88 13.79
N PHE A 17 8.51 -5.90 15.13
CA PHE A 17 9.17 -4.88 15.94
C PHE A 17 10.69 -4.87 15.72
N THR A 18 11.34 -6.04 15.70
CA THR A 18 12.77 -6.13 15.41
C THR A 18 13.11 -5.62 14.02
N ALA A 19 12.27 -5.90 13.01
CA ALA A 19 12.47 -5.41 11.65
C ALA A 19 12.37 -3.88 11.56
N ILE A 20 11.47 -3.25 12.32
CA ILE A 20 11.37 -1.79 12.42
C ILE A 20 12.65 -1.19 12.97
N ILE A 21 13.19 -1.75 14.07
CA ILE A 21 14.45 -1.29 14.67
C ILE A 21 15.59 -1.43 13.67
N VAL A 22 15.72 -2.59 13.03
CA VAL A 22 16.75 -2.82 12.01
C VAL A 22 16.63 -1.81 10.86
N ASN A 23 15.42 -1.50 10.40
CA ASN A 23 15.19 -0.53 9.34
C ASN A 23 15.65 0.90 9.71
N LEU A 24 15.43 1.33 10.96
CA LEU A 24 15.87 2.65 11.43
C LEU A 24 17.40 2.79 11.40
N PHE A 25 18.12 1.76 11.86
CA PHE A 25 19.58 1.80 11.96
C PHE A 25 20.31 1.41 10.68
N THR A 26 19.65 0.71 9.76
CA THR A 26 20.25 0.27 8.50
C THR A 26 20.12 1.36 7.43
N GLY A 27 21.24 1.82 6.88
CA GLY A 27 21.24 2.75 5.74
C GLY A 27 22.63 3.26 5.38
N PHE A 28 22.68 4.17 4.40
CA PHE A 28 23.92 4.77 3.91
C PHE A 28 24.65 5.59 4.99
N ILE A 29 23.88 6.19 5.91
CA ILE A 29 24.40 6.95 7.05
C ILE A 29 23.99 6.22 8.32
N HIS A 30 24.95 6.01 9.22
CA HIS A 30 24.68 5.57 10.59
C HIS A 30 24.03 6.71 11.36
N LEU A 31 22.81 6.48 11.83
CA LEU A 31 22.05 7.45 12.62
C LEU A 31 22.13 7.04 14.08
N ASP A 32 22.36 8.01 14.95
CA ASP A 32 22.23 7.78 16.40
C ASP A 32 20.79 8.06 16.85
N PHE A 33 20.42 7.56 18.03
CA PHE A 33 19.08 7.80 18.59
C PHE A 33 18.77 9.29 18.76
N VAL A 34 19.79 10.12 19.00
CA VAL A 34 19.66 11.57 19.16
C VAL A 34 19.20 12.26 17.87
N ASP A 35 19.57 11.73 16.70
CA ASP A 35 19.23 12.32 15.39
C ASP A 35 17.73 12.24 15.08
N PHE A 36 16.98 11.35 15.73
CA PHE A 36 15.52 11.25 15.57
C PHE A 36 14.75 12.30 16.35
N PHE A 37 15.35 12.87 17.41
CA PHE A 37 14.68 13.82 18.31
C PHE A 37 15.26 15.25 18.21
N SER A 38 16.50 15.40 17.74
CA SER A 38 17.17 16.68 17.62
C SER A 38 16.97 17.30 16.24
N THR A 39 16.11 18.32 16.13
CA THR A 39 15.90 19.10 14.89
C THR A 39 17.15 19.86 14.43
N ASN A 40 18.13 20.07 15.30
CA ASN A 40 19.37 20.80 14.97
C ASN A 40 20.48 19.90 14.39
N SER A 41 20.25 18.59 14.22
CA SER A 41 21.28 17.73 13.63
C SER A 41 21.21 17.75 12.11
N SER A 42 22.36 17.68 11.45
CA SER A 42 22.45 17.62 9.98
C SER A 42 21.78 16.39 9.37
N ASN A 43 21.49 15.38 10.20
CA ASN A 43 20.94 14.10 9.78
C ASN A 43 19.42 13.99 10.03
N PHE A 44 18.80 15.02 10.61
CA PHE A 44 17.39 15.02 11.01
C PHE A 44 16.44 14.72 9.83
N ASP A 45 16.66 15.33 8.67
CA ASP A 45 15.83 15.11 7.48
C ASP A 45 15.83 13.64 7.04
N ILE A 46 17.00 12.99 7.10
CA ILE A 46 17.17 11.59 6.73
C ILE A 46 16.48 10.69 7.77
N ALA A 47 16.60 11.04 9.05
CA ALA A 47 15.90 10.34 10.13
C ALA A 47 14.37 10.42 9.94
N GLN A 48 13.84 11.60 9.62
CA GLN A 48 12.41 11.82 9.35
C GLN A 48 11.93 11.02 8.12
N LEU A 49 12.74 10.96 7.05
CA LEU A 49 12.42 10.16 5.86
C LEU A 49 12.32 8.66 6.18
N ARG A 50 13.21 8.11 7.02
CA ARG A 50 13.15 6.69 7.44
C ARG A 50 11.90 6.41 8.26
N VAL A 51 11.54 7.30 9.19
CA VAL A 51 10.31 7.16 9.98
C VAL A 51 9.06 7.19 9.08
N ASN A 52 8.97 8.16 8.17
CA ASN A 52 7.86 8.24 7.22
C ASN A 52 7.76 6.99 6.33
N ARG A 53 8.90 6.44 5.89
CA ARG A 53 8.95 5.20 5.11
C ARG A 53 8.41 4.00 5.88
N ILE A 54 8.76 3.86 7.16
CA ILE A 54 8.26 2.76 8.01
C ILE A 54 6.74 2.85 8.17
N ILE A 55 6.21 4.05 8.38
CA ILE A 55 4.75 4.26 8.48
C ILE A 55 4.06 3.78 7.19
N ILE A 56 4.56 4.18 6.03
CA ILE A 56 4.00 3.75 4.73
C ILE A 56 4.12 2.23 4.54
N MET A 57 5.27 1.64 4.92
CA MET A 57 5.48 0.19 4.83
C MET A 57 4.53 -0.60 5.73
N LEU A 58 4.23 -0.11 6.94
CA LEU A 58 3.27 -0.74 7.85
C LEU A 58 1.84 -0.64 7.29
N LEU A 59 1.44 0.54 6.83
CA LEU A 59 0.11 0.75 6.26
C LEU A 59 -0.10 -0.13 5.01
N ALA A 60 0.85 -0.11 4.07
CA ALA A 60 0.79 -0.95 2.87
C ALA A 60 0.88 -2.45 3.21
N GLY A 61 1.75 -2.82 4.15
CA GLY A 61 1.96 -4.20 4.59
C GLY A 61 0.75 -4.83 5.26
N ILE A 62 -0.13 -4.04 5.89
CA ILE A 62 -1.41 -4.50 6.43
C ILE A 62 -2.49 -4.51 5.34
N ALA A 63 -2.54 -3.49 4.50
CA ALA A 63 -3.59 -3.33 3.49
C ALA A 63 -3.59 -4.44 2.42
N ILE A 64 -2.41 -4.81 1.91
CA ILE A 64 -2.26 -5.80 0.83
C ILE A 64 -2.79 -7.19 1.22
N PRO A 65 -2.32 -7.82 2.33
CA PRO A 65 -2.81 -9.15 2.71
C PRO A 65 -4.28 -9.12 3.16
N THR A 66 -4.73 -8.03 3.80
CA THR A 66 -6.14 -7.88 4.20
C THR A 66 -7.06 -7.86 2.98
N SER A 67 -6.72 -7.07 1.96
CA SER A 67 -7.46 -7.03 0.68
C SER A 67 -7.46 -8.40 -0.02
N GLY A 68 -6.30 -9.07 -0.05
CA GLY A 68 -6.19 -10.42 -0.61
C GLY A 68 -7.10 -11.43 0.10
N PHE A 69 -7.09 -11.46 1.43
CA PHE A 69 -7.94 -12.35 2.22
C PHE A 69 -9.43 -12.08 2.01
N LEU A 70 -9.85 -10.81 2.00
CA LEU A 70 -11.25 -10.44 1.75
C LEU A 70 -11.74 -10.90 0.37
N LEU A 71 -10.89 -10.78 -0.65
CA LEU A 71 -11.23 -11.23 -2.00
C LEU A 71 -11.27 -12.77 -2.10
N GLN A 72 -10.35 -13.45 -1.43
CA GLN A 72 -10.35 -14.93 -1.36
C GLN A 72 -11.65 -15.45 -0.72
N GLU A 73 -12.11 -14.81 0.36
CA GLU A 73 -13.37 -15.15 1.03
C GLU A 73 -14.58 -14.80 0.15
N TYR A 74 -14.61 -13.61 -0.44
CA TYR A 74 -15.71 -13.15 -1.29
C TYR A 74 -15.91 -14.06 -2.51
N PHE A 75 -14.83 -14.42 -3.20
CA PHE A 75 -14.88 -15.30 -4.37
C PHE A 75 -14.86 -16.78 -4.02
N GLN A 76 -14.73 -17.14 -2.74
CA GLN A 76 -14.52 -18.52 -2.28
C GLN A 76 -13.42 -19.24 -3.08
N ASN A 77 -12.40 -18.48 -3.49
CA ASN A 77 -11.33 -18.96 -4.37
C ASN A 77 -9.97 -18.57 -3.76
N PRO A 78 -9.18 -19.54 -3.27
CA PRO A 78 -7.88 -19.26 -2.64
C PRO A 78 -6.84 -18.69 -3.62
N LEU A 79 -7.09 -18.76 -4.94
CA LEU A 79 -6.24 -18.15 -5.97
C LEU A 79 -6.70 -16.74 -6.36
N ALA A 80 -7.83 -16.25 -5.83
CA ALA A 80 -8.30 -14.90 -6.13
C ALA A 80 -7.39 -13.85 -5.46
N GLY A 81 -7.10 -12.80 -6.21
CA GLY A 81 -6.32 -11.66 -5.75
C GLY A 81 -6.79 -10.37 -6.41
N PRO A 82 -6.44 -9.19 -5.84
CA PRO A 82 -6.90 -7.90 -6.34
C PRO A 82 -6.44 -7.60 -7.77
N SER A 83 -5.31 -8.18 -8.19
CA SER A 83 -4.80 -8.08 -9.56
C SER A 83 -5.69 -8.80 -10.59
N VAL A 84 -6.41 -9.85 -10.20
CA VAL A 84 -7.27 -10.64 -11.10
C VAL A 84 -8.47 -9.82 -11.58
N LEU A 85 -8.98 -8.93 -10.73
CA LEU A 85 -10.05 -7.99 -11.08
C LEU A 85 -9.56 -6.83 -11.97
N GLY A 86 -8.25 -6.70 -12.20
CA GLY A 86 -7.68 -5.61 -13.00
C GLY A 86 -7.53 -4.27 -12.28
N ILE A 87 -7.83 -4.19 -10.97
CA ILE A 87 -7.80 -2.94 -10.19
C ILE A 87 -6.41 -2.31 -10.22
N THR A 88 -5.35 -3.10 -10.01
CA THR A 88 -3.96 -2.64 -10.06
C THR A 88 -3.55 -2.17 -11.46
N SER A 89 -4.05 -2.82 -12.51
CA SER A 89 -3.75 -2.49 -13.90
C SER A 89 -4.36 -1.14 -14.28
N VAL A 90 -5.62 -0.89 -13.89
CA VAL A 90 -6.29 0.39 -14.17
C VAL A 90 -5.71 1.53 -13.33
N ALA A 91 -5.33 1.30 -12.08
CA ALA A 91 -4.62 2.28 -11.27
C ALA A 91 -3.30 2.70 -11.95
N SER A 92 -2.50 1.72 -12.40
CA SER A 92 -1.23 1.97 -13.11
C SER A 92 -1.46 2.68 -14.44
N LEU A 93 -2.49 2.29 -15.20
CA LEU A 93 -2.85 2.93 -16.46
C LEU A 93 -3.26 4.40 -16.27
N SER A 94 -4.05 4.69 -15.23
CA SER A 94 -4.46 6.06 -14.92
C SER A 94 -3.27 6.96 -14.58
N VAL A 95 -2.31 6.44 -13.79
CA VAL A 95 -1.05 7.15 -13.51
C VAL A 95 -0.22 7.35 -14.77
N ALA A 96 -0.12 6.32 -15.63
CA ALA A 96 0.61 6.43 -16.90
C ALA A 96 0.02 7.52 -17.81
N PHE A 97 -1.31 7.58 -17.93
CA PHE A 97 -1.97 8.67 -18.65
C PHE A 97 -1.69 10.02 -18.02
N TYR A 98 -1.77 10.14 -16.69
CA TYR A 98 -1.45 11.39 -16.03
C TYR A 98 -0.01 11.85 -16.32
N ILE A 99 0.98 10.97 -16.20
CA ILE A 99 2.38 11.30 -16.50
C ILE A 99 2.54 11.74 -17.96
N PHE A 100 1.90 11.05 -18.90
CA PHE A 100 1.98 11.36 -20.32
C PHE A 100 1.35 12.73 -20.65
N PHE A 101 0.17 13.04 -20.12
CA PHE A 101 -0.53 14.30 -20.40
C PHE A 101 -0.01 15.48 -19.59
N SER A 102 0.54 15.24 -18.39
CA SER A 102 1.04 16.29 -17.49
C SER A 102 2.42 16.84 -17.90
N GLN A 103 3.05 16.33 -18.97
CA GLN A 103 4.42 16.70 -19.36
C GLN A 103 4.61 18.22 -19.56
N ASN A 104 3.59 18.92 -20.05
CA ASN A 104 3.65 20.35 -20.34
C ASN A 104 3.03 21.22 -19.24
N TRP A 105 2.58 20.63 -18.13
CA TRP A 105 1.93 21.36 -17.05
C TRP A 105 2.98 21.85 -16.05
N ILE A 106 3.10 23.18 -15.89
CA ILE A 106 3.91 23.77 -14.84
C ILE A 106 3.04 23.91 -13.60
N LEU A 107 3.13 22.90 -12.72
CA LEU A 107 2.46 22.88 -11.42
C LEU A 107 3.51 22.90 -10.31
N PRO A 108 3.20 23.43 -9.12
CA PRO A 108 4.04 23.26 -7.94
C PRO A 108 4.22 21.76 -7.61
N ASP A 109 5.42 21.35 -7.20
CA ASP A 109 5.78 19.94 -6.94
C ASP A 109 4.80 19.23 -6.00
N PHE A 110 4.32 19.94 -4.97
CA PHE A 110 3.32 19.40 -4.03
C PHE A 110 2.01 19.00 -4.72
N LEU A 111 1.53 19.82 -5.67
CA LEU A 111 0.30 19.55 -6.41
C LEU A 111 0.50 18.37 -7.37
N GLN A 112 1.65 18.31 -8.04
CA GLN A 112 1.98 17.24 -8.97
C GLN A 112 2.06 15.87 -8.27
N ASN A 113 2.73 15.80 -7.12
CA ASN A 113 2.83 14.58 -6.31
C ASN A 113 1.47 14.12 -5.76
N SER A 114 0.61 15.07 -5.40
CA SER A 114 -0.75 14.77 -4.94
C SER A 114 -1.62 14.21 -6.08
N PHE A 115 -1.53 14.78 -7.28
CA PHE A 115 -2.28 14.30 -8.45
C PHE A 115 -1.86 12.90 -8.91
N LEU A 116 -0.58 12.53 -8.78
CA LEU A 116 -0.15 11.14 -9.01
C LEU A 116 -0.93 10.14 -8.14
N SER A 117 -1.11 10.45 -6.87
CA SER A 117 -1.83 9.57 -5.94
C SER A 117 -3.34 9.57 -6.21
N ILE A 118 -3.92 10.76 -6.47
CA ILE A 118 -5.35 10.91 -6.74
C ILE A 118 -5.76 10.20 -8.03
N THR A 119 -4.93 10.25 -9.08
CA THR A 119 -5.22 9.58 -10.36
C THR A 119 -5.16 8.05 -10.21
N ALA A 120 -4.18 7.51 -9.48
CA ALA A 120 -4.12 6.07 -9.16
C ALA A 120 -5.40 5.59 -8.45
N ILE A 121 -5.80 6.32 -7.41
CA ILE A 121 -7.02 6.04 -6.64
C ILE A 121 -8.25 6.18 -7.53
N GLY A 122 -8.39 7.29 -8.24
CA GLY A 122 -9.51 7.56 -9.15
C GLY A 122 -9.68 6.47 -10.20
N GLY A 123 -8.59 6.05 -10.86
CA GLY A 123 -8.62 4.94 -11.82
C GLY A 123 -9.14 3.64 -11.21
N SER A 124 -8.65 3.27 -10.02
CA SER A 124 -9.12 2.07 -9.32
C SER A 124 -10.61 2.14 -8.93
N PHE A 125 -11.08 3.31 -8.48
CA PHE A 125 -12.49 3.54 -8.14
C PHE A 125 -13.39 3.49 -9.37
N ILE A 126 -12.94 4.03 -10.51
CA ILE A 126 -13.69 3.97 -11.77
C ILE A 126 -13.88 2.51 -12.20
N LEU A 127 -12.82 1.68 -12.12
CA LEU A 127 -12.96 0.26 -12.42
C LEU A 127 -13.93 -0.43 -11.46
N MET A 128 -13.83 -0.14 -10.16
CA MET A 128 -14.72 -0.71 -9.15
C MET A 128 -16.19 -0.34 -9.43
N LEU A 129 -16.45 0.94 -9.74
CA LEU A 129 -17.77 1.41 -10.13
C LEU A 129 -18.26 0.68 -11.38
N PHE A 130 -17.41 0.53 -12.39
CA PHE A 130 -17.73 -0.19 -13.61
C PHE A 130 -18.08 -1.66 -13.32
N LEU A 131 -17.30 -2.36 -12.49
CA LEU A 131 -17.60 -3.75 -12.10
C LEU A 131 -18.95 -3.85 -11.39
N LEU A 132 -19.26 -2.92 -10.48
CA LEU A 132 -20.53 -2.90 -9.76
C LEU A 132 -21.72 -2.67 -10.70
N LEU A 133 -21.60 -1.76 -11.67
CA LEU A 133 -22.65 -1.51 -12.66
C LEU A 133 -22.96 -2.73 -13.56
N PHE A 134 -21.96 -3.59 -13.80
CA PHE A 134 -22.11 -4.80 -14.61
C PHE A 134 -22.39 -6.07 -13.80
N SER A 135 -22.28 -6.01 -12.46
CA SER A 135 -22.45 -7.16 -11.57
C SER A 135 -23.81 -7.84 -11.75
N ASP A 136 -24.88 -7.05 -11.85
CA ASP A 136 -26.26 -7.58 -11.98
C ASP A 136 -26.49 -8.31 -13.31
N LYS A 137 -25.65 -8.07 -14.32
CA LYS A 137 -25.79 -8.68 -15.65
C LYS A 137 -25.24 -10.12 -15.71
N PHE A 138 -24.38 -10.49 -14.77
CA PHE A 138 -23.70 -11.80 -14.73
C PHE A 138 -24.14 -12.67 -13.54
N GLN A 139 -25.21 -12.31 -12.83
CA GLN A 139 -25.82 -13.22 -11.87
C GLN A 139 -26.35 -14.45 -12.62
N ASP A 140 -25.63 -15.56 -12.47
CA ASP A 140 -26.04 -16.86 -12.96
C ASP A 140 -27.31 -17.27 -12.19
N LYS A 141 -28.47 -17.10 -12.82
CA LYS A 141 -29.78 -17.44 -12.24
C LYS A 141 -30.00 -18.95 -12.14
N SER A 142 -28.98 -19.77 -12.42
CA SER A 142 -29.06 -21.23 -12.46
C SER A 142 -29.08 -21.91 -11.07
N PHE A 143 -28.90 -21.15 -9.99
CA PHE A 143 -28.94 -21.67 -8.60
C PHE A 143 -30.20 -21.27 -7.80
N ILE A 144 -31.28 -20.83 -8.45
CA ILE A 144 -32.61 -20.71 -7.82
C ILE A 144 -33.58 -21.68 -8.50
#